data_AF-X1BJT8-F1
#
_entry.id   AF-X1BJT8-F1
#
_cell.length_a   1.000
_cell.length_b   1.000
_cell.length_c   1.000
_cell.angle_alpha   90.00
_cell.angle_beta   90.00
_cell.angle_gamma   90.00
#
_symmetry.space_group_name_H-M   'P 1'
#
loop_
_entity.id
_entity.type
_entity.pdbx_description
1 polymer ?
#
loop_
_entity_poly.entity_id
_entity_poly.type
_entity_poly.pdbx_seq_one_letter_code
_entity_poly.pdbx_strand_id
1 'polypeptide(L)'
;MTFQNLTQNYPGPIDGFRTNFRIIDAIIYNDQKFLWDTILHLIVPTICMIFVDLSGVTRLTRSSMVEVLDQDYIRTARAKGVEENKVTSKHALRNALLPSSDKIIGGILGAFLGSLFIETVFAYEGFGYYLVQAVLQGDYLLTAGLTVFTVIFTLVGTLVADVAYTIIDPRIVYK
;
A
#
# COMPACT_ATOMS: atom_id res chain seq x y z
N MET A 1 -28.83 12.49 -9.69
CA MET A 1 -29.89 11.45 -9.71
C MET A 1 -29.30 10.03 -9.71
N THR A 2 -28.09 9.80 -9.19
CA THR A 2 -27.37 8.52 -9.33
C THR A 2 -26.93 7.89 -8.01
N PHE A 3 -27.32 8.46 -6.87
CA PHE A 3 -26.91 7.99 -5.53
C PHE A 3 -27.99 7.15 -4.81
N GLN A 4 -29.17 6.98 -5.41
CA GLN A 4 -30.30 6.25 -4.80
C GLN A 4 -30.55 4.87 -5.44
N ASN A 5 -29.97 4.63 -6.62
CA ASN A 5 -30.17 3.37 -7.36
C ASN A 5 -29.21 2.26 -6.94
N LEU A 6 -28.06 2.59 -6.34
CA LEU A 6 -27.14 1.56 -5.84
C LEU A 6 -27.64 0.98 -4.52
N THR A 7 -28.31 1.75 -3.66
CA THR A 7 -28.88 1.27 -2.39
C THR A 7 -30.08 0.32 -2.57
N GLN A 8 -30.69 0.29 -3.75
CA GLN A 8 -31.90 -0.50 -4.04
C GLN A 8 -31.59 -1.94 -4.50
N ASN A 9 -30.36 -2.23 -4.92
CA ASN A 9 -29.91 -3.56 -5.35
C ASN A 9 -29.04 -4.28 -4.28
N TYR A 10 -29.14 -3.89 -3.01
CA TYR A 10 -28.55 -4.63 -1.90
C TYR A 10 -29.59 -5.59 -1.31
N PRO A 11 -29.43 -6.92 -1.44
CA PRO A 11 -30.25 -7.88 -0.73
C PRO A 11 -29.75 -7.98 0.73
N GLY A 12 -30.03 -6.96 1.53
CA GLY A 12 -29.98 -7.03 2.99
C GLY A 12 -31.38 -6.75 3.54
N PRO A 13 -31.77 -7.28 4.71
CA PRO A 13 -33.07 -6.99 5.29
C PRO A 13 -33.28 -5.48 5.38
N ILE A 14 -34.40 -5.01 4.84
CA ILE A 14 -34.83 -3.61 4.87
C ILE A 14 -34.86 -3.03 6.29
N ASP A 15 -34.87 -3.91 7.31
CA ASP A 15 -35.13 -3.61 8.72
C ASP A 15 -33.95 -3.95 9.68
N GLY A 16 -32.78 -4.36 9.14
CA GLY A 16 -31.60 -4.76 9.93
C GLY A 16 -30.57 -3.65 10.15
N PHE A 17 -29.76 -3.77 11.22
CA PHE A 17 -28.65 -2.85 11.54
C PHE A 17 -27.67 -2.78 10.35
N ARG A 18 -27.55 -1.61 9.72
CA ARG A 18 -26.69 -1.41 8.54
C ARG A 18 -25.30 -0.98 9.00
N THR A 19 -24.30 -1.83 8.80
CA THR A 19 -22.92 -1.49 9.18
C THR A 19 -22.20 -0.66 8.11
N ASN A 20 -22.81 -0.50 6.92
CA ASN A 20 -22.22 0.11 5.71
C ASN A 20 -20.96 -0.61 5.20
N PHE A 21 -20.59 -1.74 5.81
CA PHE A 21 -19.46 -2.56 5.38
C PHE A 21 -20.00 -3.79 4.63
N ARG A 22 -19.92 -3.77 3.29
CA ARG A 22 -20.52 -4.81 2.42
C ARG A 22 -20.13 -6.23 2.81
N ILE A 23 -18.88 -6.44 3.24
CA ILE A 23 -18.35 -7.76 3.64
C ILE A 23 -18.96 -8.23 4.96
N ILE A 24 -19.12 -7.32 5.93
CA ILE A 24 -19.64 -7.64 7.26
C ILE A 24 -21.11 -8.00 7.16
N ASP A 25 -21.89 -7.21 6.41
CA ASP A 25 -23.30 -7.49 6.17
C ASP A 25 -23.47 -8.82 5.40
N ALA A 26 -22.60 -9.13 4.43
CA ALA A 26 -22.65 -10.39 3.67
C ALA A 26 -22.42 -11.64 4.54
N ILE A 27 -21.52 -11.55 5.52
CA ILE A 27 -21.22 -12.64 6.46
C ILE A 27 -22.36 -12.80 7.48
N ILE A 28 -22.91 -11.69 7.98
CA ILE A 28 -24.02 -11.71 8.96
C ILE A 28 -25.28 -12.33 8.36
N TYR A 29 -25.58 -12.04 7.08
CA TYR A 29 -26.79 -12.54 6.41
C TYR A 29 -26.61 -13.90 5.71
N ASN A 30 -25.39 -14.46 5.72
CA ASN A 30 -25.05 -15.77 5.12
C ASN A 30 -25.57 -15.96 3.68
N ASP A 31 -25.59 -14.89 2.87
CA ASP A 31 -25.99 -14.95 1.47
C ASP A 31 -24.76 -15.20 0.57
N GLN A 32 -24.67 -16.41 0.03
CA GLN A 32 -23.56 -16.86 -0.79
C GLN A 32 -23.45 -16.13 -2.13
N LYS A 33 -24.56 -15.61 -2.69
CA LYS A 33 -24.54 -14.84 -3.95
C LYS A 33 -23.99 -13.45 -3.74
N PHE A 34 -24.36 -12.81 -2.63
CA PHE A 34 -23.91 -11.47 -2.29
C PHE A 34 -22.43 -11.42 -1.86
N LEU A 35 -21.93 -12.47 -1.21
CA LEU A 35 -20.50 -12.64 -0.92
C LEU A 35 -19.66 -12.67 -2.22
N TRP A 36 -20.12 -13.42 -3.23
CA TRP A 36 -19.39 -13.54 -4.50
C TRP A 36 -19.36 -12.22 -5.28
N ASP A 37 -20.48 -11.49 -5.32
CA ASP A 37 -20.55 -10.15 -5.93
C ASP A 37 -19.62 -9.14 -5.25
N THR A 38 -19.55 -9.18 -3.91
CA THR A 38 -18.68 -8.32 -3.12
C THR A 38 -17.20 -8.60 -3.38
N ILE A 39 -16.80 -9.88 -3.48
CA ILE A 39 -15.43 -10.26 -3.81
C ILE A 39 -15.06 -9.79 -5.23
N LEU A 40 -15.94 -9.99 -6.21
CA LEU A 40 -15.71 -9.55 -7.59
C LEU A 40 -15.53 -8.03 -7.70
N HIS A 41 -16.30 -7.25 -6.93
CA HIS A 41 -16.15 -5.79 -6.88
C HIS A 41 -14.86 -5.32 -6.17
N LEU A 42 -14.25 -6.16 -5.35
CA LEU A 42 -13.01 -5.83 -4.62
C LEU A 42 -11.75 -6.20 -5.42
N ILE A 43 -11.83 -7.22 -6.27
CA ILE A 43 -10.71 -7.68 -7.12
C ILE A 43 -10.18 -6.55 -8.02
N VAL A 44 -11.06 -5.79 -8.67
CA VAL A 44 -10.65 -4.74 -9.62
C VAL A 44 -9.86 -3.61 -8.94
N PRO A 45 -10.35 -2.96 -7.86
CA PRO A 45 -9.58 -1.93 -7.17
C PRO A 45 -8.29 -2.46 -6.55
N THR A 46 -8.28 -3.70 -6.02
CA THR A 46 -7.06 -4.31 -5.47
C THR A 46 -5.99 -4.52 -6.55
N ILE A 47 -6.37 -5.02 -7.73
CA ILE A 47 -5.42 -5.19 -8.84
C ILE A 47 -4.86 -3.83 -9.27
N CYS A 48 -5.71 -2.81 -9.43
CA CYS A 48 -5.26 -1.46 -9.76
C CYS A 48 -4.24 -0.94 -8.73
N MET A 49 -4.50 -1.16 -7.44
CA MET A 49 -3.60 -0.75 -6.37
C MET A 49 -2.24 -1.46 -6.44
N ILE A 50 -2.27 -2.78 -6.66
CA ILE A 50 -1.05 -3.60 -6.82
C ILE A 50 -0.21 -3.08 -7.99
N PHE A 51 -0.82 -2.77 -9.13
CA PHE A 51 -0.09 -2.27 -10.30
C PHE A 51 0.61 -0.93 -10.04
N VAL A 52 -0.05 -0.02 -9.29
CA VAL A 52 0.53 1.28 -8.93
C VAL A 52 1.76 1.10 -8.04
N ASP A 53 1.66 0.29 -7.00
CA ASP A 53 2.79 0.04 -6.09
C ASP A 53 3.91 -0.75 -6.76
N LEU A 54 3.58 -1.77 -7.56
CA LEU A 54 4.56 -2.60 -8.25
C LEU A 54 5.41 -1.78 -9.23
N SER A 55 4.81 -0.82 -9.93
CA SER A 55 5.53 0.12 -10.81
C SER A 55 6.57 0.93 -10.04
N GLY A 56 6.19 1.45 -8.87
CA GLY A 56 7.07 2.20 -7.99
C GLY A 56 8.25 1.37 -7.47
N VAL A 57 7.97 0.17 -6.97
CA VAL A 57 8.99 -0.75 -6.44
C VAL A 57 9.96 -1.18 -7.55
N THR A 58 9.45 -1.62 -8.71
CA THR A 58 10.29 -2.08 -9.83
C THR A 58 11.24 -0.99 -10.33
N ARG A 59 10.74 0.26 -10.46
CA ARG A 59 11.56 1.39 -10.89
C ARG A 59 12.67 1.69 -9.88
N LEU A 60 12.33 1.65 -8.59
CA LEU A 60 13.28 1.90 -7.51
C LEU A 60 14.35 0.81 -7.47
N THR A 61 13.96 -0.47 -7.49
CA THR A 61 14.89 -1.60 -7.53
C THR A 61 15.83 -1.51 -8.73
N ARG A 62 15.33 -1.12 -9.91
CA ARG A 62 16.19 -0.90 -11.09
C ARG A 62 17.20 0.22 -10.87
N SER A 63 16.79 1.34 -10.28
CA SER A 63 17.70 2.46 -9.97
C SER A 63 18.79 2.02 -9.00
N SER A 64 18.40 1.39 -7.89
CA SER A 64 19.32 0.92 -6.87
C SER A 64 20.28 -0.16 -7.41
N MET A 65 19.83 -1.02 -8.33
CA MET A 65 20.71 -2.00 -8.99
C MET A 65 21.79 -1.32 -9.83
N VAL A 66 21.46 -0.25 -10.56
CA VAL A 66 22.44 0.50 -11.37
C VAL A 66 23.49 1.16 -10.47
N GLU A 67 23.07 1.78 -9.37
CA GLU A 67 23.96 2.42 -8.40
C GLU A 67 24.89 1.39 -7.73
N VAL A 68 24.37 0.22 -7.36
CA VAL A 68 25.15 -0.83 -6.71
C VAL A 68 26.18 -1.47 -7.65
N LEU A 69 25.83 -1.68 -8.92
CA LEU A 69 26.74 -2.27 -9.90
C LEU A 69 27.95 -1.38 -10.21
N ASP A 70 27.87 -0.08 -9.97
CA ASP A 70 28.96 0.86 -10.18
C ASP A 70 29.93 0.96 -8.98
N GLN A 71 29.60 0.33 -7.86
CA GLN A 71 30.43 0.40 -6.66
C GLN A 71 31.73 -0.41 -6.75
N ASP A 72 32.78 0.10 -6.10
CA ASP A 72 34.13 -0.48 -6.16
C ASP A 72 34.23 -1.89 -5.57
N TYR A 73 33.35 -2.25 -4.63
CA TYR A 73 33.32 -3.62 -4.08
C TYR A 73 32.84 -4.66 -5.10
N ILE A 74 31.95 -4.27 -6.03
CA ILE A 74 31.50 -5.10 -7.14
C ILE A 74 32.62 -5.24 -8.18
N ARG A 75 33.32 -4.14 -8.50
CA ARG A 75 34.49 -4.17 -9.40
C ARG A 75 35.60 -5.07 -8.86
N THR A 76 35.83 -5.00 -7.54
CA THR A 76 36.80 -5.88 -6.85
C THR A 76 36.36 -7.35 -6.87
N ALA A 77 35.06 -7.63 -6.68
CA ALA A 77 34.54 -9.00 -6.77
C ALA A 77 34.69 -9.58 -8.18
N ARG A 78 34.46 -8.76 -9.22
CA ARG A 78 34.72 -9.13 -10.63
C ARG A 78 36.21 -9.39 -10.88
N ALA A 79 37.09 -8.53 -10.38
CA ALA A 79 38.55 -8.71 -10.50
C ALA A 79 39.08 -9.97 -9.82
N LYS A 80 38.39 -10.46 -8.77
CA LYS A 80 38.67 -11.74 -8.10
C LYS A 80 38.18 -12.97 -8.86
N GLY A 81 37.53 -12.81 -10.02
CA GLY A 81 37.03 -13.91 -10.85
C GLY A 81 35.75 -14.55 -10.33
N VAL A 82 34.96 -13.84 -9.51
CA VAL A 82 33.66 -14.34 -9.07
C VAL A 82 32.69 -14.35 -10.25
N GLU A 83 31.98 -15.46 -10.43
CA GLU A 83 30.97 -15.65 -11.47
C GLU A 83 29.90 -14.52 -11.43
N GLU A 84 29.58 -13.93 -12.60
CA GLU A 84 28.69 -12.77 -12.74
C GLU A 84 27.31 -12.99 -12.10
N ASN A 85 26.78 -14.21 -12.19
CA ASN A 85 25.52 -14.60 -11.55
C ASN A 85 25.57 -14.50 -10.03
N LYS A 86 26.70 -14.88 -9.41
CA LYS A 86 26.91 -14.80 -7.95
C LYS A 86 27.20 -13.37 -7.50
N VAL A 87 27.85 -12.56 -8.31
CA VAL A 87 28.02 -11.12 -8.05
C VAL A 87 26.65 -10.43 -8.05
N THR A 88 25.83 -10.71 -9.06
CA THR A 88 24.52 -10.06 -9.22
C THR A 88 23.53 -10.50 -8.14
N SER A 89 23.34 -11.81 -7.95
CA SER A 89 22.32 -12.34 -7.02
C SER A 89 22.71 -12.17 -5.54
N LYS A 90 23.98 -12.37 -5.18
CA LYS A 90 24.40 -12.41 -3.78
C LYS A 90 24.98 -11.08 -3.27
N HIS A 91 25.65 -10.32 -4.12
CA HIS A 91 26.32 -9.08 -3.71
C HIS A 91 25.53 -7.84 -4.13
N ALA A 92 25.13 -7.74 -5.39
CA ALA A 92 24.44 -6.55 -5.89
C ALA A 92 22.97 -6.50 -5.44
N LEU A 93 22.22 -7.58 -5.65
CA LEU A 93 20.78 -7.62 -5.38
C LEU A 93 20.46 -7.42 -3.90
N ARG A 94 21.21 -8.07 -2.99
CA ARG A 94 20.97 -7.94 -1.54
C ARG A 94 21.14 -6.50 -1.05
N ASN A 95 22.10 -5.76 -1.62
CA ASN A 95 22.33 -4.36 -1.26
C ASN A 95 21.37 -3.40 -1.98
N ALA A 96 20.98 -3.72 -3.22
CA ALA A 96 20.01 -2.94 -4.00
C ALA A 96 18.55 -3.08 -3.50
N LEU A 97 18.26 -4.12 -2.73
CA LEU A 97 16.92 -4.34 -2.15
C LEU A 97 16.68 -3.54 -0.86
N LEU A 98 17.71 -2.95 -0.25
CA LEU A 98 17.56 -2.14 0.96
C LEU A 98 16.53 -1.00 0.76
N PRO A 99 16.63 -0.15 -0.28
CA PRO A 99 15.65 0.93 -0.49
C PRO A 99 14.30 0.41 -0.99
N SER A 100 14.29 -0.75 -1.66
CA SER A 100 13.07 -1.32 -2.25
C SER A 100 12.09 -1.79 -1.19
N SER A 101 12.60 -2.27 -0.06
CA SER A 101 11.77 -2.81 0.99
C SER A 101 11.10 -1.67 1.78
N ASP A 102 11.76 -0.50 1.94
CA ASP A 102 11.18 0.67 2.62
C ASP A 102 9.99 1.16 1.84
N LYS A 103 10.15 1.13 0.51
CA LYS A 103 9.09 1.48 -0.41
C LYS A 103 7.90 0.53 -0.33
N ILE A 104 8.12 -0.77 -0.09
CA ILE A 104 7.04 -1.75 0.10
C ILE A 104 6.26 -1.42 1.37
N ILE A 105 6.95 -1.18 2.48
CA ILE A 105 6.30 -0.88 3.77
C ILE A 105 5.55 0.46 3.70
N GLY A 106 6.19 1.49 3.14
CA GLY A 106 5.55 2.78 2.87
C GLY A 106 4.35 2.68 1.92
N GLY A 107 4.40 1.80 0.92
CA GLY A 107 3.28 1.52 0.02
C GLY A 107 2.09 0.92 0.76
N ILE A 108 2.32 -0.07 1.62
CA ILE A 108 1.28 -0.66 2.47
C ILE A 108 0.65 0.40 3.38
N LEU A 109 1.46 1.22 4.04
CA LEU A 109 0.95 2.30 4.90
C LEU A 109 0.14 3.33 4.11
N GLY A 110 0.63 3.70 2.92
CA GLY A 110 -0.11 4.56 2.00
C GLY A 110 -1.43 3.94 1.55
N ALA A 111 -1.45 2.62 1.36
CA ALA A 111 -2.67 1.90 1.01
C ALA A 111 -3.71 1.95 2.13
N PHE A 112 -3.29 1.88 3.40
CA PHE A 112 -4.18 2.03 4.57
C PHE A 112 -4.76 3.43 4.69
N LEU A 113 -3.97 4.45 4.40
CA LEU A 113 -4.42 5.85 4.36
C LEU A 113 -5.33 6.14 3.16
N GLY A 114 -5.53 5.14 2.29
CA GLY A 114 -6.40 5.24 1.14
C GLY A 114 -5.70 5.82 -0.08
N SER A 115 -6.24 5.51 -1.26
CA SER A 115 -5.80 6.08 -2.53
C SER A 115 -6.91 6.94 -3.09
N LEU A 116 -6.71 8.27 -3.09
CA LEU A 116 -7.67 9.23 -3.61
C LEU A 116 -8.20 8.85 -5.01
N PHE A 117 -7.32 8.36 -5.87
CA PHE A 117 -7.69 7.95 -7.21
C PHE A 117 -8.56 6.69 -7.23
N ILE A 118 -8.27 5.70 -6.39
CA ILE A 118 -9.03 4.44 -6.35
C ILE A 118 -10.38 4.67 -5.66
N GLU A 119 -10.41 5.43 -4.57
CA GLU A 119 -11.62 5.74 -3.81
C GLU A 119 -12.64 6.52 -4.66
N THR A 120 -12.15 7.51 -5.43
CA THR A 120 -13.02 8.32 -6.30
C THR A 120 -13.51 7.55 -7.52
N VAL A 121 -12.67 6.72 -8.15
CA VAL A 121 -13.04 5.97 -9.36
C VAL A 121 -13.96 4.80 -9.05
N PHE A 122 -13.74 4.10 -7.93
CA PHE A 122 -14.53 2.92 -7.54
C PHE A 122 -15.69 3.26 -6.59
N ALA A 123 -15.93 4.54 -6.29
CA ALA A 123 -16.94 5.01 -5.35
C ALA A 123 -16.87 4.29 -3.99
N TYR A 124 -15.65 4.01 -3.54
CA TYR A 124 -15.39 3.40 -2.25
C TYR A 124 -14.95 4.52 -1.29
N GLU A 125 -15.81 4.85 -0.34
CA GLU A 125 -15.57 5.92 0.62
C GLU A 125 -14.53 5.47 1.65
N GLY A 126 -13.31 6.00 1.53
CA GLY A 126 -12.19 5.72 2.41
C GLY A 126 -11.64 6.97 3.09
N PHE A 127 -10.46 6.82 3.70
CA PHE A 127 -9.82 7.90 4.46
C PHE A 127 -9.49 9.11 3.56
N GLY A 128 -9.00 8.86 2.34
CA GLY A 128 -8.67 9.92 1.40
C GLY A 128 -9.89 10.72 0.94
N TYR A 129 -11.02 10.04 0.72
CA TYR A 129 -12.30 10.66 0.38
C TYR A 129 -12.73 11.67 1.44
N TYR A 130 -12.71 11.29 2.71
CA TYR A 130 -13.05 12.19 3.82
C TYR A 130 -12.08 13.36 3.94
N LEU A 131 -10.79 13.15 3.69
CA LEU A 131 -9.81 14.23 3.67
C LEU A 131 -10.13 15.26 2.57
N VAL A 132 -10.38 14.82 1.34
CA VAL A 132 -10.74 15.73 0.23
C VAL A 132 -12.06 16.43 0.50
N GLN A 133 -13.06 15.72 1.04
CA GLN A 133 -14.34 16.31 1.38
C GLN A 133 -14.20 17.40 2.45
N ALA A 134 -13.40 17.17 3.50
CA ALA A 134 -13.12 18.15 4.53
C ALA A 134 -12.47 19.42 3.96
N VAL A 135 -11.53 19.27 3.03
CA VAL A 135 -10.87 20.38 2.34
C VAL A 135 -11.87 21.17 1.49
N LEU A 136 -12.70 20.48 0.72
CA LEU A 136 -13.70 21.12 -0.16
C LEU A 136 -14.80 21.85 0.63
N GLN A 137 -15.17 21.33 1.80
CA GLN A 137 -16.13 21.96 2.71
C GLN A 137 -15.52 23.10 3.52
N GLY A 138 -14.20 23.29 3.47
CA GLY A 138 -13.50 24.31 4.25
C GLY A 138 -13.47 24.02 5.74
N ASP A 139 -13.63 22.75 6.15
CA ASP A 139 -13.51 22.35 7.55
C ASP A 139 -12.03 22.17 7.91
N TYR A 140 -11.42 23.26 8.37
CA TYR A 140 -10.03 23.28 8.79
C TYR A 140 -9.75 22.37 9.99
N LEU A 141 -10.72 22.17 10.89
CA LEU A 141 -10.52 21.35 12.09
C LEU A 141 -10.45 19.87 11.70
N LEU A 142 -11.38 19.41 10.87
CA LEU A 142 -11.41 18.04 10.35
C LEU A 142 -10.19 17.76 9.48
N THR A 143 -9.83 18.69 8.59
CA THR A 143 -8.64 18.57 7.72
C THR A 143 -7.35 18.48 8.54
N ALA A 144 -7.19 19.33 9.55
CA ALA A 144 -6.02 19.29 10.43
C ALA A 144 -5.96 17.99 11.24
N GLY A 145 -7.10 17.52 11.78
CA GLY A 145 -7.19 16.26 12.51
C GLY A 145 -6.79 15.05 11.67
N LEU A 146 -7.32 14.93 10.45
CA LEU A 146 -6.97 13.86 9.51
C LEU A 146 -5.50 13.94 9.07
N THR A 147 -4.97 15.15 8.89
CA THR A 147 -3.55 15.33 8.54
C THR A 147 -2.64 14.88 9.69
N VAL A 148 -2.94 15.28 10.92
CA VAL A 148 -2.17 14.84 12.11
C VAL A 148 -2.24 13.33 12.27
N PHE A 149 -3.41 12.72 12.08
CA PHE A 149 -3.55 11.26 12.10
C PHE A 149 -2.65 10.60 11.05
N THR A 150 -2.67 11.10 9.80
CA THR A 150 -1.81 10.62 8.70
C THR A 150 -0.33 10.67 9.09
N VAL A 151 0.11 11.79 9.68
CA VAL A 151 1.51 11.97 10.12
C VAL A 151 1.87 10.96 11.20
N ILE A 152 1.05 10.82 12.25
CA ILE A 152 1.30 9.86 13.33
C ILE A 152 1.34 8.43 12.79
N PHE A 153 0.37 8.05 11.95
CA PHE A 153 0.30 6.73 11.35
C PHE A 153 1.52 6.42 10.48
N THR A 154 1.94 7.38 9.66
CA THR A 154 3.13 7.25 8.82
C THR A 154 4.40 7.13 9.67
N LEU A 155 4.54 7.94 10.73
CA LEU A 155 5.69 7.87 11.64
C LEU A 155 5.77 6.52 12.34
N VAL A 156 4.66 6.01 12.86
CA VAL A 156 4.60 4.68 13.48
C VAL A 156 4.95 3.60 12.46
N GLY A 157 4.41 3.72 11.25
CA GLY A 157 4.66 2.76 10.19
C GLY A 157 6.13 2.73 9.72
N THR A 158 6.75 3.89 9.54
CA THR A 158 8.18 3.98 9.21
C THR A 158 9.05 3.48 10.37
N LEU A 159 8.68 3.76 11.62
CA LEU A 159 9.39 3.20 12.78
C LEU A 159 9.32 1.66 12.81
N VAL A 160 8.15 1.09 12.51
CA VAL A 160 7.98 -0.37 12.37
C VAL A 160 8.83 -0.89 11.22
N ALA A 161 8.95 -0.14 10.12
CA ALA A 161 9.84 -0.48 9.02
C ALA A 161 11.30 -0.57 9.49
N ASP A 162 11.82 0.50 10.11
CA ASP A 162 13.19 0.59 10.62
C ASP A 162 13.51 -0.57 11.60
N VAL A 163 12.56 -0.90 12.48
CA VAL A 163 12.69 -2.04 13.40
C VAL A 163 12.72 -3.37 12.64
N ALA A 164 11.83 -3.55 11.65
CA ALA A 164 11.80 -4.74 10.82
C ALA A 164 13.13 -4.93 10.06
N TYR A 165 13.76 -3.85 9.58
CA TYR A 165 15.10 -3.92 8.99
C TYR A 165 16.17 -4.37 9.95
N THR A 166 16.16 -3.82 11.15
CA THR A 166 17.16 -4.14 12.16
C THR A 166 17.14 -5.65 12.47
N ILE A 167 15.95 -6.27 12.41
CA ILE A 167 15.77 -7.71 12.59
C ILE A 167 16.21 -8.52 11.35
N ILE A 168 15.90 -8.05 10.14
CA ILE A 168 16.19 -8.76 8.87
C ILE A 168 17.66 -8.66 8.47
N ASP A 169 18.31 -7.52 8.70
CA ASP A 169 19.73 -7.31 8.43
C ASP A 169 20.48 -6.80 9.67
N PRO A 170 21.01 -7.71 10.53
CA PRO A 170 21.72 -7.35 11.74
C PRO A 170 23.13 -6.73 11.49
N ARG A 171 23.48 -6.39 10.24
CA ARG A 171 24.74 -5.69 9.92
C ARG A 171 24.67 -4.17 10.01
N ILE A 172 23.48 -3.58 10.15
CA ILE A 172 23.29 -2.13 10.29
C ILE A 172 23.58 -1.73 11.73
N VAL A 173 24.86 -1.69 12.09
CA VAL A 173 25.31 -1.12 13.37
C VAL A 173 25.37 0.39 13.16
N TYR A 174 24.39 1.12 13.69
CA TYR A 174 24.46 2.57 13.82
C TYR A 174 25.76 2.91 14.59
N LYS A 175 26.60 3.75 13.99
CA LYS A 175 27.75 4.35 14.65
C LYS A 175 27.50 5.85 14.79
#